data_AF-A0A9X7W0H5-F1
#
_entry.id   AF-A0A9X7W0H5-F1
#
_cell.length_a   1.000
_cell.length_b   1.000
_cell.length_c   1.000
_cell.angle_alpha   90.00
_cell.angle_beta   90.00
_cell.angle_gamma   90.00
#
_symmetry.space_group_name_H-M   'P 1'
#
loop_
_entity.id
_entity.type
_entity.pdbx_description
1 polymer ?
#
loop_
_entity_poly.entity_id
_entity_poly.type
_entity_poly.pdbx_seq_one_letter_code
_entity_poly.pdbx_strand_id
1 'polypeptide(L)'
;MSVIQVVGLGPGDMSALPLGTMQQLQSGKPLFFRTYVHPVVEQLLAEGLQAQSFDHLYETGESFEKIYDQMAENLFKAAKDHGEIVYAVPGHPLMAEQSVQNLLNKSADRGVEVVILSGQSFVDAVCTLLKVDPIDGLCILDGTALDSKQVRPTLHTLIVQVFDRRVASEVKLTLMEVFPDDYLVTVVRAAGVSGEERRETLPLHELDRLEWIDHLTTVYAPPSSEPEILKRDPWQVVNLVRRLREPGGCPWDRKQTHQSLRPYVIEEAYEVAEAIDNEDDFALAEELGDLFLQVLLHAQIGAEEGTFDVRDVFGALADKLIRRHPHVFGEQAARSPEEAERFWEAAKATEQVKSEANVSHSDRQTESTIFAKVKWSQPPLTTSLALQRAASSVGFDWQDIDGVVAKLREEIDEVNECLQVGTVDHEAVKDELGDVLFSAVNLARWLQVDVDAALNLANRKFLRRILAVEKILRKSGQDFGMMTPQQLDFYWNQSKAQEKTLPIED
;
A
#
# COMPACT_ATOMS: atom_id res chain seq x y z
N MET A 1 -21.65 -39.78 23.63
CA MET A 1 -20.95 -38.52 23.31
C MET A 1 -21.96 -37.42 23.55
N SER A 2 -21.58 -36.36 24.28
CA SER A 2 -22.51 -35.25 24.54
C SER A 2 -22.58 -34.32 23.33
N VAL A 3 -23.77 -33.81 23.01
CA VAL A 3 -24.01 -33.02 21.78
C VAL A 3 -24.74 -31.71 22.11
N ILE A 4 -24.28 -30.61 21.52
CA ILE A 4 -24.95 -29.31 21.51
C ILE A 4 -25.40 -29.03 20.08
N GLN A 5 -26.71 -29.04 19.84
CA GLN A 5 -27.29 -28.62 18.57
C GLN A 5 -27.53 -27.12 18.60
N VAL A 6 -26.81 -26.37 17.78
CA VAL A 6 -26.97 -24.92 17.69
C VAL A 6 -27.88 -24.58 16.51
N VAL A 7 -28.97 -23.86 16.77
CA VAL A 7 -29.94 -23.44 15.76
C VAL A 7 -30.03 -21.92 15.67
N GLY A 8 -30.25 -21.41 14.46
CA GLY A 8 -30.46 -19.98 14.21
C GLY A 8 -31.94 -19.63 14.11
N LEU A 9 -32.36 -18.60 14.82
CA LEU A 9 -33.74 -18.11 14.86
C LEU A 9 -34.11 -17.19 13.70
N GLY A 10 -33.14 -16.85 12.84
CA GLY A 10 -33.36 -15.91 11.74
C GLY A 10 -33.38 -14.45 12.20
N PRO A 11 -33.69 -13.51 11.29
CA PRO A 11 -33.59 -12.07 11.55
C PRO A 11 -34.70 -11.50 12.45
N GLY A 12 -35.81 -12.21 12.67
CA GLY A 12 -36.87 -11.81 13.60
C GLY A 12 -38.29 -12.15 13.18
N ASP A 13 -38.54 -12.48 11.91
CA ASP A 13 -39.87 -12.92 11.46
C ASP A 13 -40.04 -14.44 11.58
N MET A 14 -41.18 -14.90 12.10
CA MET A 14 -41.47 -16.33 12.26
C MET A 14 -41.49 -17.09 10.93
N SER A 15 -41.89 -16.43 9.83
CA SER A 15 -41.90 -17.03 8.49
C SER A 15 -40.49 -17.32 7.94
N ALA A 16 -39.48 -16.65 8.48
CA ALA A 16 -38.07 -16.86 8.16
C ALA A 16 -37.44 -18.03 8.93
N LEU A 17 -38.15 -18.63 9.90
CA LEU A 17 -37.64 -19.74 10.69
C LEU A 17 -37.64 -21.04 9.87
N PRO A 18 -36.47 -21.66 9.59
CA PRO A 18 -36.43 -22.89 8.80
C PRO A 18 -37.20 -24.01 9.50
N LEU A 19 -37.91 -24.83 8.72
CA LEU A 19 -38.67 -25.97 9.27
C LEU A 19 -37.78 -26.93 10.09
N GLY A 20 -36.53 -27.15 9.64
CA GLY A 20 -35.56 -27.96 10.38
C GLY A 20 -35.19 -27.37 11.75
N THR A 21 -35.11 -26.05 11.86
CA THR A 21 -34.91 -25.36 13.15
C THR A 21 -36.13 -25.53 14.05
N MET A 22 -37.34 -25.30 13.52
CA MET A 22 -38.58 -25.48 14.30
C MET A 22 -38.69 -26.91 14.86
N GLN A 23 -38.35 -27.92 14.06
CA GLN A 23 -38.33 -29.32 14.50
C GLN A 23 -37.36 -29.57 15.67
N GLN A 24 -36.19 -28.91 15.69
CA GLN A 24 -35.27 -29.04 16.82
C GLN A 24 -35.75 -28.31 18.06
N LEU A 25 -36.32 -27.10 17.91
CA LEU A 25 -36.91 -26.37 19.03
C LEU A 25 -38.02 -27.21 19.69
N GLN A 26 -38.81 -27.93 18.90
CA GLN A 26 -39.91 -28.78 19.37
C GLN A 26 -39.50 -30.23 19.68
N SER A 27 -38.19 -30.54 19.69
CA SER A 27 -37.70 -31.92 19.87
C SER A 27 -37.91 -32.49 21.29
N GLY A 28 -38.26 -31.65 22.26
CA GLY A 28 -38.40 -32.01 23.67
C GLY A 28 -37.07 -32.13 24.43
N LYS A 29 -35.94 -31.85 23.76
CA LYS A 29 -34.61 -31.74 24.38
C LYS A 29 -34.53 -30.46 25.24
N PRO A 30 -33.64 -30.40 26.25
CA PRO A 30 -33.38 -29.15 26.97
C PRO A 30 -32.99 -28.03 26.00
N LEU A 31 -33.75 -26.93 26.04
CA LEU A 31 -33.62 -25.81 25.14
C LEU A 31 -33.12 -24.58 25.89
N PHE A 32 -32.06 -23.98 25.33
CA PHE A 32 -31.47 -22.76 25.84
C PHE A 32 -31.49 -21.68 24.75
N PHE A 33 -32.08 -20.52 25.05
CA PHE A 33 -31.95 -19.33 24.23
C PHE A 33 -30.77 -18.49 24.67
N ARG A 34 -30.04 -17.91 23.72
CA ARG A 34 -29.05 -16.88 24.01
C ARG A 34 -29.67 -15.70 24.75
N THR A 35 -30.87 -15.30 24.34
CA THR A 35 -31.64 -14.22 24.96
C THR A 35 -33.13 -14.40 24.68
N TYR A 36 -33.99 -13.95 25.60
CA TYR A 36 -35.43 -13.80 25.33
C TYR A 36 -35.74 -12.54 24.51
N VAL A 37 -34.79 -11.63 24.33
CA VAL A 37 -34.96 -10.40 23.54
C VAL A 37 -34.86 -10.72 22.05
N HIS A 38 -35.91 -11.32 21.50
CA HIS A 38 -36.04 -11.64 20.07
C HIS A 38 -37.52 -11.89 19.69
N PRO A 39 -38.06 -11.31 18.60
CA PRO A 39 -39.49 -11.40 18.31
C PRO A 39 -40.01 -12.84 18.11
N VAL A 40 -39.23 -13.70 17.45
CA VAL A 40 -39.58 -15.14 17.31
C VAL A 40 -39.67 -15.83 18.67
N VAL A 41 -38.82 -15.47 19.64
CA VAL A 41 -38.80 -16.13 20.95
C VAL A 41 -40.06 -15.81 21.74
N GLU A 42 -40.53 -14.56 21.69
CA GLU A 42 -41.79 -14.15 22.34
C GLU A 42 -42.97 -14.99 21.82
N GLN A 43 -43.08 -15.17 20.50
CA GLN A 43 -44.13 -15.97 19.88
C GLN A 43 -44.03 -17.46 20.25
N LEU A 44 -42.83 -18.04 20.21
CA LEU A 44 -42.60 -19.44 20.58
C LEU A 44 -43.00 -19.72 22.03
N LEU A 45 -42.68 -18.81 22.96
CA LEU A 45 -43.08 -18.92 24.36
C LEU A 45 -44.60 -18.80 24.52
N ALA A 46 -45.24 -17.90 23.78
CA ALA A 46 -46.70 -17.76 23.76
C ALA A 46 -47.41 -19.02 23.21
N GLU A 47 -46.78 -19.74 22.28
CA GLU A 47 -47.23 -21.04 21.77
C GLU A 47 -46.94 -22.21 22.72
N GLY A 48 -46.33 -21.95 23.88
CA GLY A 48 -46.13 -22.93 24.95
C GLY A 48 -44.77 -23.64 24.94
N LEU A 49 -43.80 -23.15 24.16
CA LEU A 49 -42.44 -23.68 24.18
C LEU A 49 -41.79 -23.40 25.54
N GLN A 50 -41.13 -24.40 26.12
CA GLN A 50 -40.40 -24.26 27.37
C GLN A 50 -38.90 -24.23 27.10
N ALA A 51 -38.24 -23.18 27.58
CA ALA A 51 -36.81 -22.96 27.41
C ALA A 51 -36.24 -22.21 28.62
N GLN A 52 -34.91 -22.17 28.71
CA GLN A 52 -34.17 -21.27 29.60
C GLN A 52 -33.43 -20.23 28.75
N SER A 53 -33.15 -19.05 29.30
CA SER A 53 -32.29 -18.07 28.65
C SER A 53 -31.07 -17.72 29.51
N PHE A 54 -30.07 -17.13 28.86
CA PHE A 54 -28.89 -16.59 29.53
C PHE A 54 -28.98 -15.08 29.86
N ASP A 55 -30.19 -14.49 29.84
CA ASP A 55 -30.38 -13.05 30.08
C ASP A 55 -29.79 -12.59 31.43
N HIS A 56 -29.88 -13.44 32.46
CA HIS A 56 -29.31 -13.19 33.79
C HIS A 56 -27.78 -12.96 33.80
N LEU A 57 -27.05 -13.47 32.80
CA LEU A 57 -25.61 -13.26 32.70
C LEU A 57 -25.27 -11.83 32.23
N TYR A 58 -26.15 -11.20 31.46
CA TYR A 58 -25.97 -9.80 31.05
C TYR A 58 -26.15 -8.82 32.21
N GLU A 59 -26.96 -9.18 33.21
CA GLU A 59 -27.18 -8.36 34.41
C GLU A 59 -26.02 -8.43 35.41
N THR A 60 -25.27 -9.53 35.39
CA THR A 60 -24.25 -9.86 36.42
C THR A 60 -22.81 -9.87 35.90
N GLY A 61 -22.63 -9.87 34.58
CA GLY A 61 -21.32 -9.99 33.94
C GLY A 61 -20.53 -8.68 33.91
N GLU A 62 -19.20 -8.79 34.06
CA GLU A 62 -18.29 -7.65 34.01
C GLU A 62 -17.98 -7.18 32.58
N SER A 63 -18.07 -8.08 31.58
CA SER A 63 -17.80 -7.79 30.17
C SER A 63 -18.48 -8.81 29.25
N PHE A 64 -18.78 -8.43 28.01
CA PHE A 64 -19.39 -9.32 27.02
C PHE A 64 -18.55 -10.57 26.74
N GLU A 65 -17.22 -10.44 26.67
CA GLU A 65 -16.32 -11.58 26.47
C GLU A 65 -16.49 -12.64 27.56
N LYS A 66 -16.45 -12.21 28.84
CA LYS A 66 -16.66 -13.10 29.99
C LYS A 66 -18.08 -13.70 30.00
N ILE A 67 -19.09 -12.92 29.61
CA ILE A 67 -20.48 -13.38 29.52
C ILE A 67 -20.58 -14.55 28.53
N TYR A 68 -20.08 -14.37 27.30
CA TYR A 68 -20.14 -15.40 26.27
C TYR A 68 -19.32 -16.64 26.61
N ASP A 69 -18.18 -16.45 27.29
CA ASP A 69 -17.40 -17.57 27.82
C ASP A 69 -18.15 -18.36 28.89
N GLN A 70 -18.82 -17.67 29.83
CA GLN A 70 -19.63 -18.32 30.85
C GLN A 70 -20.84 -19.05 30.26
N MET A 71 -21.48 -18.50 29.23
CA MET A 71 -22.56 -19.18 28.49
C MET A 71 -22.06 -20.51 27.90
N ALA A 72 -20.90 -20.49 27.24
CA ALA A 72 -20.32 -21.69 26.65
C ALA A 72 -20.05 -22.79 27.71
N GLU A 73 -19.46 -22.43 28.86
CA GLU A 73 -19.22 -23.39 29.96
C GLU A 73 -20.52 -23.96 30.54
N ASN A 74 -21.56 -23.13 30.68
CA ASN A 74 -22.88 -23.58 31.14
C ASN A 74 -23.52 -24.57 30.15
N LEU A 75 -23.40 -24.31 28.84
CA LEU A 75 -23.90 -25.18 27.78
C LEU A 75 -23.14 -26.52 27.73
N PHE A 76 -21.81 -26.51 27.88
CA PHE A 76 -21.04 -27.75 27.97
C PHE A 76 -21.45 -28.61 29.16
N LYS A 77 -21.70 -27.97 30.31
CA LYS A 77 -22.20 -28.66 31.50
C LYS A 77 -23.58 -29.27 31.23
N ALA A 78 -24.51 -28.49 30.69
CA ALA A 78 -25.85 -28.98 30.35
C ALA A 78 -25.81 -30.15 29.35
N ALA A 79 -24.93 -30.11 28.34
CA ALA A 79 -24.76 -31.22 27.40
C ALA A 79 -24.21 -32.49 28.06
N LYS A 80 -23.34 -32.36 29.07
CA LYS A 80 -22.85 -33.49 29.86
C LYS A 80 -23.94 -34.07 30.76
N ASP A 81 -24.76 -33.22 31.35
CA ASP A 81 -25.82 -33.62 32.27
C ASP A 81 -27.00 -34.28 31.53
N HIS A 82 -27.33 -33.81 30.32
CA HIS A 82 -28.52 -34.25 29.57
C HIS A 82 -28.21 -35.11 28.33
N GLY A 83 -26.93 -35.28 27.98
CA GLY A 83 -26.50 -36.00 26.78
C GLY A 83 -26.64 -35.16 25.50
N GLU A 84 -27.83 -34.61 25.23
CA GLU A 84 -28.07 -33.78 24.06
C GLU A 84 -28.95 -32.57 24.41
N ILE A 85 -28.55 -31.37 23.96
CA ILE A 85 -29.27 -30.12 24.19
C ILE A 85 -29.42 -29.31 22.90
N VAL A 86 -30.37 -28.38 22.89
CA VAL A 86 -30.55 -27.39 21.81
C VAL A 86 -30.19 -26.00 22.34
N TYR A 87 -29.33 -25.30 21.61
CA TYR A 87 -28.98 -23.90 21.86
C TYR A 87 -29.44 -23.04 20.68
N ALA A 88 -30.31 -22.07 20.94
CA ALA A 88 -30.91 -21.22 19.94
C ALA A 88 -30.41 -19.78 20.04
N VAL A 89 -29.92 -19.24 18.92
CA VAL A 89 -29.32 -17.90 18.83
C VAL A 89 -30.05 -17.03 17.80
N PRO A 90 -30.08 -15.69 17.97
CA PRO A 90 -30.55 -14.77 16.95
C PRO A 90 -29.81 -14.95 15.61
N GLY A 91 -30.50 -14.76 14.49
CA GLY A 91 -29.87 -14.82 13.16
C GLY A 91 -29.36 -16.21 12.78
N HIS A 92 -28.19 -16.24 12.12
CA HIS A 92 -27.49 -17.46 11.72
C HIS A 92 -26.37 -17.77 12.74
N PRO A 93 -26.20 -19.03 13.22
CA PRO A 93 -25.27 -19.34 14.31
C PRO A 93 -23.80 -18.97 14.10
N LEU A 94 -23.37 -18.86 12.85
CA LEU A 94 -21.99 -18.48 12.48
C LEU A 94 -21.82 -17.00 12.13
N MET A 95 -22.87 -16.19 12.13
CA MET A 95 -22.82 -14.78 11.70
C MET A 95 -22.77 -13.85 12.91
N ALA A 96 -21.57 -13.33 13.22
CA ALA A 96 -21.33 -12.39 14.31
C ALA A 96 -21.84 -12.85 15.70
N GLU A 97 -21.88 -14.17 15.94
CA GLU A 97 -22.37 -14.73 17.21
C GLU A 97 -21.22 -15.36 18.03
N GLN A 98 -20.66 -14.56 18.93
CA GLN A 98 -19.48 -14.91 19.72
C GLN A 98 -19.71 -16.13 20.63
N SER A 99 -20.92 -16.31 21.18
CA SER A 99 -21.19 -17.46 22.06
C SER A 99 -21.02 -18.80 21.34
N VAL A 100 -21.36 -18.85 20.05
CA VAL A 100 -21.19 -20.05 19.21
C VAL A 100 -19.73 -20.25 18.82
N GLN A 101 -18.99 -19.18 18.52
CA GLN A 101 -17.54 -19.26 18.29
C GLN A 101 -16.81 -19.83 19.51
N ASN A 102 -17.18 -19.40 20.72
CA ASN A 102 -16.61 -19.92 21.96
C ASN A 102 -16.91 -21.42 22.15
N LEU A 103 -18.12 -21.87 21.82
CA LEU A 103 -18.47 -23.29 21.82
C LEU A 103 -17.60 -24.09 20.84
N LEU A 104 -17.47 -23.63 19.59
CA LEU A 104 -16.67 -24.32 18.58
C LEU A 104 -15.20 -24.43 19.01
N ASN A 105 -14.61 -23.33 19.49
CA ASN A 105 -13.20 -23.27 19.90
C ASN A 105 -12.89 -24.16 21.11
N LYS A 106 -13.84 -24.36 22.03
CA LYS A 106 -13.63 -25.11 23.29
C LYS A 106 -14.20 -26.53 23.28
N SER A 107 -14.96 -26.90 22.23
CA SER A 107 -15.70 -28.16 22.13
C SER A 107 -14.82 -29.41 22.29
N ALA A 108 -13.68 -29.46 21.59
CA ALA A 108 -12.73 -30.56 21.62
C ALA A 108 -12.18 -30.81 23.03
N ASP A 109 -11.74 -29.75 23.71
CA ASP A 109 -11.20 -29.82 25.08
C ASP A 109 -12.25 -30.26 26.10
N ARG A 110 -13.52 -29.98 25.83
CA ARG A 110 -14.63 -30.32 26.72
C ARG A 110 -15.23 -31.69 26.41
N GLY A 111 -14.85 -32.35 25.31
CA GLY A 111 -15.36 -33.66 24.89
C GLY A 111 -16.83 -33.63 24.50
N VAL A 112 -17.29 -32.51 23.93
CA VAL A 112 -18.68 -32.28 23.51
C VAL A 112 -18.68 -31.97 22.02
N GLU A 113 -19.57 -32.62 21.27
CA GLU A 113 -19.77 -32.33 19.85
C GLU A 113 -20.70 -31.13 19.69
N VAL A 114 -20.33 -30.17 18.85
CA VAL A 114 -21.15 -28.99 18.53
C VAL A 114 -21.63 -29.12 17.09
N VAL A 115 -22.94 -29.27 16.91
CA VAL A 115 -23.57 -29.43 15.60
C VAL A 115 -24.28 -28.14 15.24
N ILE A 116 -23.83 -27.46 14.19
CA ILE A 116 -24.47 -26.24 13.70
C ILE A 116 -25.56 -26.61 12.69
N LEU A 117 -26.77 -26.12 12.93
CA LEU A 117 -27.89 -26.23 12.01
C LEU A 117 -28.18 -24.88 11.36
N SER A 118 -28.68 -24.92 10.12
CA SER A 118 -28.91 -23.73 9.30
C SER A 118 -29.87 -22.75 9.98
N GLY A 119 -29.57 -21.47 9.87
CA GLY A 119 -30.50 -20.36 10.14
C GLY A 119 -30.55 -19.42 8.94
N GLN A 120 -31.53 -18.53 8.85
CA GLN A 120 -31.46 -17.45 7.86
C GLN A 120 -30.53 -16.34 8.40
N SER A 121 -29.59 -15.88 7.59
CA SER A 121 -28.72 -14.75 7.94
C SER A 121 -29.43 -13.43 7.63
N PHE A 122 -29.04 -12.35 8.31
CA PHE A 122 -29.45 -10.99 7.94
C PHE A 122 -29.00 -10.64 6.50
N VAL A 123 -27.94 -11.28 5.99
CA VAL A 123 -27.38 -11.03 4.66
C VAL A 123 -28.44 -11.23 3.57
N ASP A 124 -29.19 -12.34 3.63
CA ASP A 124 -30.24 -12.62 2.64
C ASP A 124 -31.34 -11.57 2.66
N ALA A 125 -31.73 -11.13 3.87
CA ALA A 125 -32.74 -10.10 4.07
C ALA A 125 -32.26 -8.74 3.53
N VAL A 126 -31.03 -8.34 3.85
CA VAL A 126 -30.42 -7.08 3.38
C VAL A 126 -30.23 -7.10 1.86
N CYS A 127 -29.69 -8.17 1.28
CA CYS A 127 -29.54 -8.31 -0.17
C CYS A 127 -30.90 -8.25 -0.89
N THR A 128 -31.93 -8.91 -0.34
CA THR A 128 -33.30 -8.85 -0.89
C THR A 128 -33.87 -7.43 -0.82
N LEU A 129 -33.70 -6.75 0.31
CA LEU A 129 -34.18 -5.39 0.51
C LEU A 129 -33.50 -4.36 -0.41
N LEU A 130 -32.19 -4.51 -0.58
CA LEU A 130 -31.36 -3.66 -1.42
C LEU A 130 -31.40 -4.06 -2.91
N LYS A 131 -31.95 -5.23 -3.23
CA LYS A 131 -31.95 -5.85 -4.56
C LYS A 131 -30.54 -6.02 -5.13
N VAL A 132 -29.64 -6.51 -4.28
CA VAL A 132 -28.22 -6.76 -4.60
C VAL A 132 -28.01 -8.26 -4.81
N ASP A 133 -27.33 -8.62 -5.89
CA ASP A 133 -26.83 -9.98 -6.09
C ASP A 133 -25.46 -10.11 -5.39
N PRO A 134 -25.31 -10.98 -4.37
CA PRO A 134 -24.02 -11.15 -3.70
C PRO A 134 -22.91 -11.70 -4.62
N ILE A 135 -23.26 -12.31 -5.76
CA ILE A 135 -22.30 -12.81 -6.75
C ILE A 135 -21.58 -11.69 -7.49
N ASP A 136 -22.20 -10.51 -7.61
CA ASP A 136 -21.56 -9.31 -8.21
C ASP A 136 -20.37 -8.81 -7.36
N GLY A 137 -20.22 -9.36 -6.15
CA GLY A 137 -19.11 -9.11 -5.26
C GLY A 137 -19.58 -8.44 -3.98
N LEU A 138 -19.77 -9.23 -2.93
CA LEU A 138 -20.19 -8.77 -1.60
C LEU A 138 -19.05 -8.91 -0.58
N CYS A 139 -18.77 -7.82 0.12
CA CYS A 139 -17.90 -7.77 1.28
C CYS A 139 -18.74 -7.49 2.53
N ILE A 140 -18.47 -8.20 3.62
CA ILE A 140 -19.11 -7.98 4.92
C ILE A 140 -18.01 -7.63 5.92
N LEU A 141 -18.11 -6.45 6.52
CA LEU A 141 -17.09 -5.87 7.39
C LEU A 141 -17.70 -5.53 8.76
N ASP A 142 -16.86 -5.60 9.79
CA ASP A 142 -17.24 -5.25 11.17
C ASP A 142 -17.03 -3.76 11.41
N GLY A 143 -18.10 -3.04 11.73
CA GLY A 143 -18.05 -1.59 12.00
C GLY A 143 -17.24 -1.23 13.24
N THR A 144 -17.02 -2.17 14.18
CA THR A 144 -16.23 -1.93 15.41
C THR A 144 -14.72 -2.03 15.19
N ALA A 145 -14.30 -2.62 14.06
CA ALA A 145 -12.91 -2.88 13.71
C ALA A 145 -12.62 -2.57 12.24
N LEU A 146 -13.35 -1.60 11.67
CA LEU A 146 -13.26 -1.25 10.26
C LEU A 146 -11.94 -0.55 9.94
N ASP A 147 -11.21 -1.03 8.94
CA ASP A 147 -10.02 -0.39 8.37
C ASP A 147 -10.28 -0.05 6.89
N SER A 148 -9.89 1.15 6.46
CA SER A 148 -10.10 1.63 5.09
C SER A 148 -9.45 0.72 4.04
N LYS A 149 -8.38 0.00 4.38
CA LYS A 149 -7.71 -0.98 3.52
C LYS A 149 -8.56 -2.22 3.22
N GLN A 150 -9.63 -2.47 3.99
CA GLN A 150 -10.56 -3.57 3.73
C GLN A 150 -11.65 -3.16 2.74
N VAL A 151 -11.93 -1.87 2.63
CA VAL A 151 -12.97 -1.33 1.76
C VAL A 151 -12.51 -1.45 0.31
N ARG A 152 -13.39 -1.96 -0.54
CA ARG A 152 -13.17 -2.11 -1.98
C ARG A 152 -14.27 -1.34 -2.70
N PRO A 153 -13.98 -0.17 -3.29
CA PRO A 153 -15.00 0.65 -3.93
C PRO A 153 -15.74 -0.04 -5.08
N THR A 154 -15.18 -1.10 -5.63
CA THR A 154 -15.78 -1.89 -6.72
C THR A 154 -16.73 -2.98 -6.24
N LEU A 155 -16.85 -3.22 -4.94
CA LEU A 155 -17.67 -4.28 -4.36
C LEU A 155 -18.82 -3.71 -3.53
N HIS A 156 -19.92 -4.43 -3.47
CA HIS A 156 -20.97 -4.20 -2.47
C HIS A 156 -20.37 -4.38 -1.08
N THR A 157 -20.49 -3.40 -0.19
CA THR A 157 -19.93 -3.47 1.17
C THR A 157 -21.03 -3.33 2.20
N LEU A 158 -21.23 -4.36 3.03
CA LEU A 158 -22.09 -4.34 4.21
C LEU A 158 -21.24 -4.17 5.46
N ILE A 159 -21.45 -3.09 6.19
CA ILE A 159 -20.82 -2.83 7.48
C ILE A 159 -21.84 -3.15 8.57
N VAL A 160 -21.54 -4.17 9.37
CA VAL A 160 -22.40 -4.66 10.45
C VAL A 160 -21.93 -4.17 11.81
N GLN A 161 -22.67 -4.50 12.87
CA GLN A 161 -22.36 -4.10 14.25
C GLN A 161 -22.30 -2.57 14.45
N VAL A 162 -23.07 -1.81 13.67
CA VAL A 162 -23.17 -0.35 13.82
C VAL A 162 -24.23 -0.03 14.88
N PHE A 163 -23.94 -0.37 16.14
CA PHE A 163 -24.97 -0.40 17.19
C PHE A 163 -25.27 0.94 17.86
N ASP A 164 -24.41 1.94 17.68
CA ASP A 164 -24.61 3.26 18.25
C ASP A 164 -24.01 4.37 17.38
N ARG A 165 -24.26 5.61 17.79
CA ARG A 165 -23.77 6.81 17.12
C ARG A 165 -22.23 6.90 17.09
N ARG A 166 -21.53 6.36 18.10
CA ARG A 166 -20.06 6.39 18.17
C ARG A 166 -19.46 5.52 17.06
N VAL A 167 -19.95 4.27 16.95
CA VAL A 167 -19.54 3.34 15.91
C VAL A 167 -19.91 3.88 14.53
N ALA A 168 -21.12 4.44 14.38
CA ALA A 168 -21.52 5.07 13.12
C ALA A 168 -20.59 6.22 12.70
N SER A 169 -20.08 7.00 13.66
CA SER A 169 -19.12 8.08 13.39
C SER A 169 -17.75 7.54 12.97
N GLU A 170 -17.26 6.47 13.60
CA GLU A 170 -16.03 5.77 13.18
C GLU A 170 -16.17 5.21 11.77
N VAL A 171 -17.26 4.47 11.48
CA VAL A 171 -17.56 3.94 10.15
C VAL A 171 -17.61 5.04 9.09
N LYS A 172 -18.28 6.16 9.40
CA LYS A 172 -18.33 7.32 8.51
C LYS A 172 -16.93 7.81 8.16
N LEU A 173 -16.10 8.08 9.17
CA LEU A 173 -14.75 8.63 8.97
C LEU A 173 -13.88 7.67 8.16
N THR A 174 -13.92 6.37 8.47
CA THR A 174 -13.16 5.36 7.73
C THR A 174 -13.62 5.23 6.27
N LEU A 175 -14.93 5.28 6.01
CA LEU A 175 -15.43 5.27 4.64
C LEU A 175 -15.06 6.56 3.88
N MET A 176 -14.96 7.71 4.56
CA MET A 176 -14.55 9.00 3.96
C MET A 176 -13.07 9.05 3.54
N GLU A 177 -12.24 8.12 4.01
CA GLU A 177 -10.87 7.96 3.49
C GLU A 177 -10.87 7.42 2.06
N VAL A 178 -11.93 6.70 1.68
CA VAL A 178 -12.08 5.96 0.41
C VAL A 178 -13.08 6.63 -0.53
N PHE A 179 -14.21 7.08 0.01
CA PHE A 179 -15.30 7.72 -0.72
C PHE A 179 -15.40 9.22 -0.39
N PRO A 180 -15.93 10.05 -1.31
CA PRO A 180 -16.30 11.43 -1.02
C PRO A 180 -17.27 11.54 0.17
N ASP A 181 -17.30 12.71 0.80
CA ASP A 181 -18.16 12.98 1.96
C ASP A 181 -19.65 13.02 1.59
N ASP A 182 -19.97 13.29 0.34
CA ASP A 182 -21.32 13.27 -0.23
C ASP A 182 -21.72 11.91 -0.84
N TYR A 183 -20.84 10.89 -0.78
CA TYR A 183 -21.13 9.57 -1.30
C TYR A 183 -22.37 8.96 -0.63
N LEU A 184 -23.30 8.43 -1.43
CA LEU A 184 -24.56 7.92 -0.92
C LEU A 184 -24.40 6.51 -0.36
N VAL A 185 -24.71 6.35 0.91
CA VAL A 185 -24.82 5.05 1.59
C VAL A 185 -26.27 4.78 1.95
N THR A 186 -26.65 3.51 1.99
CA THR A 186 -27.98 3.09 2.50
C THR A 186 -27.82 2.48 3.88
N VAL A 187 -28.52 3.03 4.86
CA VAL A 187 -28.58 2.48 6.22
C VAL A 187 -29.85 1.67 6.34
N VAL A 188 -29.72 0.43 6.79
CA VAL A 188 -30.81 -0.52 6.96
C VAL A 188 -30.89 -0.91 8.44
N ARG A 189 -32.09 -0.86 9.03
CA ARG A 189 -32.36 -1.38 10.38
C ARG A 189 -33.36 -2.52 10.28
N ALA A 190 -33.12 -3.58 11.06
CA ALA A 190 -34.04 -4.70 11.26
C ALA A 190 -34.52 -5.33 9.93
N ALA A 191 -33.59 -5.58 9.01
CA ALA A 191 -33.88 -6.18 7.71
C ALA A 191 -34.62 -7.52 7.87
N GLY A 192 -35.76 -7.68 7.20
CA GLY A 192 -36.55 -8.91 7.30
C GLY A 192 -37.40 -9.04 8.57
N VAL A 193 -37.51 -7.98 9.39
CA VAL A 193 -38.45 -7.92 10.52
C VAL A 193 -39.65 -7.07 10.13
N SER A 194 -40.80 -7.73 9.91
CA SER A 194 -42.03 -7.05 9.49
C SER A 194 -42.46 -5.96 10.48
N GLY A 195 -42.65 -4.73 9.99
CA GLY A 195 -43.08 -3.58 10.78
C GLY A 195 -41.97 -2.81 11.52
N GLU A 196 -40.77 -3.37 11.62
CA GLU A 196 -39.59 -2.70 12.21
C GLU A 196 -38.52 -2.30 11.19
N GLU A 197 -38.59 -2.88 9.99
CA GLU A 197 -37.67 -2.59 8.90
C GLU A 197 -37.69 -1.11 8.54
N ARG A 198 -36.50 -0.51 8.53
CA ARG A 198 -36.27 0.86 8.05
C ARG A 198 -35.10 0.87 7.09
N ARG A 199 -35.21 1.67 6.05
CA ARG A 199 -34.10 1.98 5.15
C ARG A 199 -34.05 3.45 4.82
N GLU A 200 -32.86 4.00 4.74
CA GLU A 200 -32.64 5.40 4.39
C GLU A 200 -31.34 5.52 3.58
N THR A 201 -31.39 6.22 2.45
CA THR A 201 -30.20 6.54 1.65
C THR A 201 -29.83 7.99 1.88
N LEU A 202 -28.59 8.24 2.27
CA LEU A 202 -28.10 9.57 2.66
C LEU A 202 -26.63 9.74 2.32
N PRO A 203 -26.14 10.98 2.22
CA PRO A 203 -24.72 11.28 2.12
C PRO A 203 -23.93 10.76 3.33
N LEU A 204 -22.71 10.27 3.09
CA LEU A 204 -21.88 9.66 4.11
C LEU A 204 -21.66 10.56 5.34
N HIS A 205 -21.48 11.86 5.12
CA HIS A 205 -21.30 12.84 6.20
C HIS A 205 -22.49 12.98 7.16
N GLU A 206 -23.67 12.47 6.81
CA GLU A 206 -24.88 12.47 7.64
C GLU A 206 -25.09 11.17 8.43
N LEU A 207 -24.27 10.12 8.20
CA LEU A 207 -24.45 8.79 8.78
C LEU A 207 -24.65 8.80 10.30
N ASP A 208 -23.81 9.52 11.03
CA ASP A 208 -23.85 9.60 12.49
C ASP A 208 -24.87 10.63 13.03
N ARG A 209 -25.78 11.12 12.18
CA ARG A 209 -26.90 12.01 12.56
C ARG A 209 -28.23 11.25 12.64
N LEU A 210 -28.28 10.00 12.21
CA LEU A 210 -29.48 9.17 12.32
C LEU A 210 -29.76 8.81 13.78
N GLU A 211 -30.93 9.19 14.28
CA GLU A 211 -31.31 8.98 15.68
C GLU A 211 -31.76 7.55 16.00
N TRP A 212 -32.00 6.73 14.98
CA TRP A 212 -32.55 5.38 15.08
C TRP A 212 -31.51 4.27 14.92
N ILE A 213 -30.22 4.62 14.91
CA ILE A 213 -29.13 3.64 14.89
C ILE A 213 -29.17 2.81 16.17
N ASP A 214 -29.15 1.50 16.00
CA ASP A 214 -29.13 0.51 17.07
C ASP A 214 -28.42 -0.79 16.62
N HIS A 215 -28.38 -1.78 17.50
CA HIS A 215 -27.75 -3.08 17.27
C HIS A 215 -28.29 -3.90 16.07
N LEU A 216 -29.39 -3.48 15.44
CA LEU A 216 -29.94 -4.10 14.22
C LEU A 216 -29.58 -3.30 12.96
N THR A 217 -28.69 -2.33 13.07
CA THR A 217 -28.29 -1.44 11.97
C THR A 217 -27.14 -2.02 11.16
N THR A 218 -27.30 -2.00 9.85
CA THR A 218 -26.30 -2.32 8.83
C THR A 218 -26.15 -1.13 7.90
N VAL A 219 -24.91 -0.72 7.63
CA VAL A 219 -24.61 0.31 6.64
C VAL A 219 -24.19 -0.37 5.35
N TYR A 220 -24.78 0.02 4.24
CA TYR A 220 -24.45 -0.46 2.91
C TYR A 220 -23.80 0.65 2.08
N ALA A 221 -22.56 0.41 1.65
CA ALA A 221 -21.89 1.20 0.63
C ALA A 221 -22.00 0.45 -0.72
N PRO A 222 -22.69 1.01 -1.73
CA PRO A 222 -22.74 0.41 -3.05
C PRO A 222 -21.37 0.42 -3.74
N PRO A 223 -21.17 -0.40 -4.80
CA PRO A 223 -20.01 -0.27 -5.66
C PRO A 223 -20.09 1.05 -6.45
N SER A 224 -18.93 1.66 -6.67
CA SER A 224 -18.77 2.85 -7.50
C SER A 224 -18.11 2.51 -8.83
N SER A 225 -18.60 3.15 -9.89
CA SER A 225 -17.93 3.20 -11.20
C SER A 225 -17.29 4.57 -11.48
N GLU A 226 -17.28 5.47 -10.49
CA GLU A 226 -16.78 6.83 -10.68
C GLU A 226 -15.26 6.85 -10.78
N PRO A 227 -14.68 7.41 -11.85
CA PRO A 227 -13.23 7.44 -12.04
C PRO A 227 -12.47 8.09 -10.89
N GLU A 228 -13.05 9.12 -10.26
CA GLU A 228 -12.43 9.85 -9.15
C GLU A 228 -12.24 9.00 -7.89
N ILE A 229 -13.17 8.06 -7.65
CA ILE A 229 -13.08 7.08 -6.56
C ILE A 229 -12.09 5.97 -6.95
N LEU A 230 -12.24 5.45 -8.18
CA LEU A 230 -11.48 4.29 -8.63
C LEU A 230 -10.00 4.58 -8.86
N LYS A 231 -9.62 5.79 -9.27
CA LYS A 231 -8.21 6.16 -9.52
C LYS A 231 -7.33 6.12 -8.27
N ARG A 232 -7.94 6.10 -7.07
CA ARG A 232 -7.24 6.00 -5.78
C ARG A 232 -6.99 4.55 -5.35
N ASP A 233 -7.53 3.56 -6.07
CA ASP A 233 -7.28 2.14 -5.79
C ASP A 233 -6.03 1.64 -6.58
N PRO A 234 -5.02 1.07 -5.90
CA PRO A 234 -3.79 0.62 -6.56
C PRO A 234 -4.03 -0.39 -7.68
N TRP A 235 -5.02 -1.29 -7.52
CA TRP A 235 -5.32 -2.31 -8.52
C TRP A 235 -6.01 -1.72 -9.76
N GLN A 236 -6.73 -0.62 -9.62
CA GLN A 236 -7.24 0.11 -10.78
C GLN A 236 -6.13 0.73 -11.61
N VAL A 237 -5.08 1.28 -11.00
CA VAL A 237 -3.92 1.79 -11.73
C VAL A 237 -3.23 0.67 -12.51
N VAL A 238 -3.04 -0.50 -11.90
CA VAL A 238 -2.54 -1.70 -12.58
C VAL A 238 -3.41 -2.07 -13.80
N ASN A 239 -4.75 -2.05 -13.64
CA ASN A 239 -5.68 -2.34 -14.72
C ASN A 239 -5.63 -1.29 -15.85
N LEU A 240 -5.42 -0.01 -15.51
CA LEU A 240 -5.25 1.07 -16.49
C LEU A 240 -4.00 0.82 -17.34
N VAL A 241 -2.86 0.49 -16.72
CA VAL A 241 -1.62 0.18 -17.45
C VAL A 241 -1.79 -1.04 -18.35
N ARG A 242 -2.45 -2.10 -17.86
CA ARG A 242 -2.81 -3.26 -18.70
C ARG A 242 -3.65 -2.82 -19.89
N ARG A 243 -4.68 -2.00 -19.67
CA ARG A 243 -5.58 -1.52 -20.72
C ARG A 243 -4.86 -0.68 -21.78
N LEU A 244 -3.87 0.12 -21.39
CA LEU A 244 -3.04 0.88 -22.33
C LEU A 244 -2.25 -0.04 -23.27
N ARG A 245 -1.86 -1.23 -22.82
CA ARG A 245 -1.05 -2.18 -23.59
C ARG A 245 -1.84 -3.28 -24.31
N GLU A 246 -3.11 -3.48 -23.97
CA GLU A 246 -4.01 -4.41 -24.66
C GLU A 246 -4.29 -4.02 -26.14
N PRO A 247 -4.75 -4.95 -26.99
CA PRO A 247 -5.27 -4.61 -28.31
C PRO A 247 -6.37 -3.51 -28.23
N GLY A 248 -6.17 -2.44 -28.99
CA GLY A 248 -7.03 -1.25 -28.95
C GLY A 248 -6.64 -0.20 -27.89
N GLY A 249 -5.56 -0.45 -27.13
CA GLY A 249 -4.92 0.53 -26.25
C GLY A 249 -3.99 1.51 -26.98
N CYS A 250 -3.14 2.20 -26.22
CA CYS A 250 -2.23 3.22 -26.71
C CYS A 250 -1.11 2.62 -27.59
N PRO A 251 -0.94 3.06 -28.84
CA PRO A 251 0.12 2.56 -29.72
C PRO A 251 1.54 2.82 -29.19
N TRP A 252 1.74 3.90 -28.43
CA TRP A 252 3.04 4.24 -27.87
C TRP A 252 3.40 3.30 -26.71
N ASP A 253 2.47 3.02 -25.80
CA ASP A 253 2.72 2.11 -24.67
C ASP A 253 2.99 0.70 -25.19
N ARG A 254 2.18 0.22 -26.13
CA ARG A 254 2.28 -1.13 -26.72
C ARG A 254 3.61 -1.45 -27.38
N LYS A 255 4.28 -0.45 -27.98
CA LYS A 255 5.58 -0.68 -28.65
C LYS A 255 6.76 -0.70 -27.68
N GLN A 256 6.57 -0.35 -26.41
CA GLN A 256 7.65 -0.26 -25.45
C GLN A 256 8.15 -1.64 -25.01
N THR A 257 9.45 -1.73 -24.79
CA THR A 257 10.16 -2.87 -24.20
C THR A 257 10.89 -2.42 -22.93
N HIS A 258 11.42 -3.37 -22.16
CA HIS A 258 12.26 -3.02 -21.01
C HIS A 258 13.44 -2.10 -21.37
N GLN A 259 14.04 -2.29 -22.54
CA GLN A 259 15.19 -1.49 -22.99
C GLN A 259 14.78 -0.09 -23.42
N SER A 260 13.62 0.07 -24.08
CA SER A 260 13.15 1.38 -24.50
C SER A 260 12.63 2.22 -23.32
N LEU A 261 12.19 1.58 -22.23
CA LEU A 261 11.74 2.26 -21.00
C LEU A 261 12.86 2.65 -20.04
N ARG A 262 14.04 2.03 -20.15
CA ARG A 262 15.20 2.33 -19.30
C ARG A 262 15.52 3.83 -19.09
N PRO A 263 15.57 4.69 -20.15
CA PRO A 263 15.88 6.11 -19.92
C PRO A 263 14.85 6.80 -19.02
N TYR A 264 13.56 6.48 -19.17
CA TYR A 264 12.50 7.08 -18.37
C TYR A 264 12.63 6.71 -16.90
N VAL A 265 12.96 5.44 -16.56
CA VAL A 265 13.23 5.05 -15.16
C VAL A 265 14.29 5.94 -14.50
N ILE A 266 15.32 6.34 -15.25
CA ILE A 266 16.39 7.20 -14.74
C ILE A 266 15.90 8.65 -14.64
N GLU A 267 15.20 9.14 -15.66
CA GLU A 267 14.59 10.47 -15.71
C GLU A 267 13.67 10.70 -14.51
N GLU A 268 12.64 9.86 -14.32
CA GLU A 268 11.69 9.98 -13.20
C GLU A 268 12.39 9.93 -11.83
N ALA A 269 13.46 9.12 -11.71
CA ALA A 269 14.21 9.04 -10.46
C ALA A 269 14.98 10.34 -10.14
N TYR A 270 15.44 11.06 -11.16
CA TYR A 270 16.05 12.38 -10.99
C TYR A 270 14.99 13.46 -10.74
N GLU A 271 13.81 13.37 -11.36
CA GLU A 271 12.71 14.31 -11.10
C GLU A 271 12.17 14.17 -9.66
N VAL A 272 12.06 12.93 -9.14
CA VAL A 272 11.80 12.68 -7.71
C VAL A 272 12.87 13.32 -6.82
N ALA A 273 14.15 13.18 -7.17
CA ALA A 273 15.23 13.77 -6.39
C ALA A 273 15.18 15.31 -6.41
N GLU A 274 14.87 15.90 -7.57
CA GLU A 274 14.67 17.33 -7.72
C GLU A 274 13.48 17.85 -6.89
N ALA A 275 12.36 17.12 -6.87
CA ALA A 275 11.19 17.48 -6.06
C ALA A 275 11.52 17.46 -4.56
N ILE A 276 12.30 16.48 -4.09
CA ILE A 276 12.81 16.43 -2.70
C ILE A 276 13.70 17.63 -2.40
N ASP A 277 14.68 17.92 -3.28
CA ASP A 277 15.62 19.04 -3.09
C ASP A 277 14.93 20.41 -3.07
N ASN A 278 13.77 20.52 -3.73
CA ASN A 278 12.98 21.73 -3.79
C ASN A 278 11.90 21.82 -2.68
N GLU A 279 11.78 20.80 -1.83
CA GLU A 279 10.72 20.69 -0.81
C GLU A 279 9.30 20.89 -1.39
N ASP A 280 9.07 20.41 -2.63
CA ASP A 280 7.78 20.53 -3.31
C ASP A 280 6.97 19.24 -3.15
N ASP A 281 6.10 19.21 -2.13
CA ASP A 281 5.25 18.06 -1.81
C ASP A 281 4.30 17.65 -2.95
N PHE A 282 3.85 18.62 -3.76
CA PHE A 282 2.92 18.33 -4.86
C PHE A 282 3.66 17.69 -6.03
N ALA A 283 4.79 18.28 -6.43
CA ALA A 283 5.66 17.68 -7.44
C ALA A 283 6.13 16.30 -6.98
N LEU A 284 6.55 16.15 -5.71
CA LEU A 284 7.01 14.87 -5.18
C LEU A 284 5.96 13.76 -5.34
N ALA A 285 4.68 14.06 -5.09
CA ALA A 285 3.60 13.10 -5.27
C ALA A 285 3.38 12.72 -6.75
N GLU A 286 3.52 13.68 -7.67
CA GLU A 286 3.44 13.47 -9.12
C GLU A 286 4.60 12.61 -9.62
N GLU A 287 5.84 12.98 -9.32
CA GLU A 287 7.05 12.27 -9.77
C GLU A 287 7.16 10.85 -9.18
N LEU A 288 6.71 10.65 -7.93
CA LEU A 288 6.61 9.29 -7.37
C LEU A 288 5.58 8.45 -8.12
N GLY A 289 4.52 9.07 -8.63
CA GLY A 289 3.52 8.44 -9.48
C GLY A 289 4.12 8.01 -10.82
N ASP A 290 4.90 8.88 -11.46
CA ASP A 290 5.53 8.60 -12.76
C ASP A 290 6.65 7.55 -12.64
N LEU A 291 7.46 7.59 -11.58
CA LEU A 291 8.40 6.53 -11.28
C LEU A 291 7.68 5.18 -11.05
N PHE A 292 6.52 5.20 -10.36
CA PHE A 292 5.72 4.00 -10.16
C PHE A 292 5.08 3.50 -11.46
N LEU A 293 4.67 4.39 -12.37
CA LEU A 293 4.21 4.03 -13.71
C LEU A 293 5.27 3.21 -14.45
N GLN A 294 6.55 3.59 -14.35
CA GLN A 294 7.63 2.80 -14.94
C GLN A 294 7.67 1.38 -14.35
N VAL A 295 7.56 1.22 -13.03
CA VAL A 295 7.48 -0.11 -12.38
C VAL A 295 6.32 -0.93 -12.93
N LEU A 296 5.13 -0.31 -13.08
CA LEU A 296 3.95 -0.99 -13.60
C LEU A 296 4.08 -1.37 -15.07
N LEU A 297 4.67 -0.53 -15.92
CA LEU A 297 4.93 -0.84 -17.33
C LEU A 297 5.89 -2.03 -17.46
N HIS A 298 6.97 -2.06 -16.67
CA HIS A 298 7.88 -3.20 -16.63
C HIS A 298 7.17 -4.47 -16.15
N ALA A 299 6.37 -4.40 -15.07
CA ALA A 299 5.61 -5.55 -14.59
C ALA A 299 4.59 -6.06 -15.62
N GLN A 300 3.94 -5.17 -16.36
CA GLN A 300 2.99 -5.52 -17.41
C GLN A 300 3.68 -6.16 -18.63
N ILE A 301 4.86 -5.66 -19.04
CA ILE A 301 5.69 -6.31 -20.07
C ILE A 301 6.12 -7.70 -19.62
N GLY A 302 6.58 -7.85 -18.37
CA GLY A 302 6.95 -9.15 -17.80
C GLY A 302 5.79 -10.14 -17.84
N ALA A 303 4.57 -9.68 -17.53
CA ALA A 303 3.37 -10.50 -17.56
C ALA A 303 3.00 -10.93 -18.98
N GLU A 304 3.16 -10.04 -19.97
CA GLU A 304 2.97 -10.33 -21.39
C GLU A 304 3.98 -11.36 -21.92
N GLU A 305 5.21 -11.34 -21.41
CA GLU A 305 6.28 -12.28 -21.75
C GLU A 305 6.24 -13.58 -20.92
N GLY A 306 5.40 -13.64 -19.88
CA GLY A 306 5.29 -14.77 -18.96
C GLY A 306 6.50 -14.96 -18.04
N THR A 307 7.25 -13.89 -17.74
CA THR A 307 8.48 -13.94 -16.93
C THR A 307 8.26 -13.56 -15.47
N PHE A 308 7.53 -12.47 -15.20
CA PHE A 308 7.12 -12.02 -13.87
C PHE A 308 5.95 -11.03 -13.98
N ASP A 309 5.17 -10.82 -12.93
CA ASP A 309 4.11 -9.80 -12.90
C ASP A 309 4.25 -8.82 -11.72
N VAL A 310 3.26 -7.94 -11.54
CA VAL A 310 3.26 -6.95 -10.45
C VAL A 310 3.20 -7.60 -9.06
N ARG A 311 2.59 -8.78 -8.93
CA ARG A 311 2.56 -9.53 -7.67
C ARG A 311 3.94 -10.08 -7.34
N ASP A 312 4.70 -10.51 -8.33
CA ASP A 312 6.09 -10.93 -8.15
C ASP A 312 6.97 -9.76 -7.68
N VAL A 313 6.75 -8.54 -8.21
CA VAL A 313 7.43 -7.33 -7.75
C VAL A 313 7.11 -7.05 -6.28
N PHE A 314 5.84 -7.11 -5.88
CA PHE A 314 5.44 -6.94 -4.47
C PHE A 314 6.00 -8.04 -3.57
N GLY A 315 6.01 -9.29 -4.03
CA GLY A 315 6.57 -10.43 -3.30
C GLY A 315 8.07 -10.25 -3.05
N ALA A 316 8.84 -9.90 -4.09
CA ALA A 316 10.26 -9.64 -3.99
C ALA A 316 10.58 -8.48 -3.01
N LEU A 317 9.77 -7.41 -3.03
CA LEU A 317 9.90 -6.31 -2.08
C LEU A 317 9.56 -6.75 -0.65
N ALA A 318 8.44 -7.44 -0.45
CA ALA A 318 7.99 -7.90 0.87
C ALA A 318 9.00 -8.83 1.51
N ASP A 319 9.49 -9.84 0.78
CA ASP A 319 10.52 -10.77 1.23
C ASP A 319 11.79 -10.03 1.65
N LYS A 320 12.20 -9.01 0.88
CA LYS A 320 13.35 -8.17 1.20
C LYS A 320 13.12 -7.34 2.45
N LEU A 321 11.95 -6.71 2.60
CA LEU A 321 11.61 -5.89 3.77
C LEU A 321 11.56 -6.73 5.05
N ILE A 322 10.89 -7.89 5.02
CA ILE A 322 10.81 -8.80 6.16
C ILE A 322 12.21 -9.25 6.57
N ARG A 323 13.01 -9.70 5.60
CA ARG A 323 14.34 -10.27 5.86
C ARG A 323 15.37 -9.25 6.33
N ARG A 324 15.29 -7.99 5.87
CA ARG A 324 16.21 -6.92 6.30
C ARG A 324 15.77 -6.20 7.58
N HIS A 325 14.56 -6.46 8.07
CA HIS A 325 14.07 -5.95 9.35
C HIS A 325 13.74 -7.09 10.33
N PRO A 326 14.72 -7.95 10.69
CA PRO A 326 14.49 -8.99 11.70
C PRO A 326 14.14 -8.41 13.07
N HIS A 327 14.39 -7.12 13.28
CA HIS A 327 14.02 -6.40 14.49
C HIS A 327 12.55 -5.95 14.55
N VAL A 328 11.85 -5.94 13.41
CA VAL A 328 10.41 -5.63 13.32
C VAL A 328 9.61 -6.92 13.17
N PHE A 329 10.09 -7.85 12.34
CA PHE A 329 9.35 -9.05 11.94
C PHE A 329 9.91 -10.36 12.52
N GLY A 330 11.02 -10.31 13.25
CA GLY A 330 11.65 -11.47 13.88
C GLY A 330 11.73 -11.32 15.40
N GLU A 331 12.55 -12.16 16.04
CA GLU A 331 12.70 -12.17 17.51
C GLU A 331 13.77 -11.19 18.03
N GLN A 332 14.58 -10.62 17.12
CA GLN A 332 15.57 -9.62 17.51
C GLN A 332 14.85 -8.30 17.81
N ALA A 333 15.37 -7.48 18.72
CA ALA A 333 14.81 -6.16 18.99
C ALA A 333 15.94 -5.14 18.82
N ALA A 334 15.79 -4.22 17.87
CA ALA A 334 16.67 -3.06 17.76
C ALA A 334 16.18 -2.00 18.75
N ARG A 335 17.08 -1.49 19.59
CA ARG A 335 16.77 -0.46 20.61
C ARG A 335 17.23 0.93 20.20
N SER A 336 17.90 1.06 19.06
CA SER A 336 18.30 2.34 18.48
C SER A 336 18.35 2.29 16.94
N PRO A 337 18.29 3.45 16.26
CA PRO A 337 18.47 3.54 14.81
C PRO A 337 19.80 2.93 14.33
N GLU A 338 20.89 3.13 15.07
CA GLU A 338 22.22 2.61 14.71
C GLU A 338 22.27 1.08 14.79
N GLU A 339 21.54 0.48 15.74
CA GLU A 339 21.42 -0.97 15.85
C GLU A 339 20.56 -1.54 14.70
N ALA A 340 19.48 -0.86 14.33
CA ALA A 340 18.68 -1.22 13.16
C ALA A 340 19.49 -1.16 11.86
N GLU A 341 20.31 -0.13 11.68
CA GLU A 341 21.19 0.03 10.52
C GLU A 341 22.25 -1.09 10.44
N ARG A 342 22.82 -1.49 11.58
CA ARG A 342 23.74 -2.65 11.63
C ARG A 342 23.07 -3.94 11.20
N PHE A 343 21.84 -4.21 11.65
CA PHE A 343 21.09 -5.39 11.21
C PHE A 343 20.77 -5.34 9.72
N TRP A 344 20.42 -4.16 9.20
CA TRP A 344 20.16 -3.94 7.79
C TRP A 344 21.40 -4.24 6.92
N GLU A 345 22.55 -3.69 7.26
CA GLU A 345 23.79 -3.93 6.50
C GLU A 345 24.28 -5.38 6.63
N ALA A 346 24.11 -6.03 7.78
CA ALA A 346 24.43 -7.46 7.95
C ALA A 346 23.53 -8.36 7.09
N ALA A 347 22.22 -8.08 7.04
CA ALA A 347 21.27 -8.81 6.20
C ALA A 347 21.58 -8.63 4.71
N LYS A 348 21.97 -7.42 4.29
CA LYS A 348 22.39 -7.10 2.92
C LYS A 348 23.69 -7.80 2.51
N ALA A 349 24.68 -7.88 3.41
CA ALA A 349 25.92 -8.62 3.14
C ALA A 349 25.67 -10.12 2.90
N THR A 350 24.71 -10.71 3.61
CA THR A 350 24.34 -12.12 3.45
C THR A 350 23.65 -12.41 2.10
N GLU A 351 23.00 -11.40 1.49
CA GLU A 351 22.39 -11.52 0.15
C GLU A 351 23.43 -11.59 -0.96
N GLN A 352 24.47 -10.74 -0.89
CA GLN A 352 25.51 -10.68 -1.91
C GLN A 352 26.17 -12.05 -2.09
N VAL A 353 26.48 -12.72 -0.99
CA VAL A 353 27.04 -14.09 -0.97
C VAL A 353 26.10 -15.12 -1.62
N LYS A 354 24.78 -14.96 -1.51
CA LYS A 354 23.80 -15.87 -2.13
C LYS A 354 23.56 -15.58 -3.61
N SER A 355 23.60 -14.31 -4.04
CA SER A 355 23.53 -13.97 -5.46
C SER A 355 24.78 -14.42 -6.22
N GLU A 356 25.95 -14.37 -5.59
CA GLU A 356 27.25 -14.83 -6.13
C GLU A 356 27.26 -16.35 -6.42
N ALA A 357 26.49 -17.14 -5.67
CA ALA A 357 26.39 -18.59 -5.89
C ALA A 357 25.66 -18.98 -7.20
N ASN A 358 24.93 -18.05 -7.83
CA ASN A 358 24.11 -18.29 -9.03
C ASN A 358 24.67 -17.67 -10.32
N VAL A 359 25.90 -17.15 -10.33
CA VAL A 359 26.54 -16.54 -11.52
C VAL A 359 27.40 -17.56 -12.28
N SER A 360 27.33 -17.52 -13.62
CA SER A 360 28.10 -18.39 -14.51
C SER A 360 29.62 -18.15 -14.40
N HIS A 361 30.42 -19.18 -14.68
CA HIS A 361 31.88 -19.25 -14.43
C HIS A 361 32.76 -18.16 -15.08
N SER A 362 32.25 -17.28 -15.97
CA SER A 362 33.06 -16.25 -16.63
C SER A 362 33.30 -14.98 -15.82
N ASP A 363 32.48 -14.69 -14.80
CA ASP A 363 32.58 -13.44 -14.01
C ASP A 363 33.40 -13.56 -12.70
N ARG A 364 33.94 -14.75 -12.42
CA ARG A 364 34.69 -15.05 -11.18
C ARG A 364 36.02 -14.33 -11.02
N GLN A 365 36.55 -13.69 -12.06
CA GLN A 365 37.81 -12.93 -11.95
C GLN A 365 37.64 -11.57 -11.26
N THR A 366 36.42 -11.03 -11.18
CA THR A 366 36.11 -9.75 -10.55
C THR A 366 35.79 -9.85 -9.05
N GLU A 367 35.43 -11.04 -8.54
CA GLU A 367 34.88 -11.24 -7.19
C GLU A 367 35.92 -11.15 -6.05
N SER A 368 37.22 -11.31 -6.32
CA SER A 368 38.27 -11.16 -5.30
C SER A 368 39.01 -9.82 -5.35
N THR A 369 38.42 -8.81 -5.99
CA THR A 369 39.08 -7.50 -6.18
C THR A 369 38.57 -6.49 -5.16
N ILE A 370 39.37 -5.45 -4.90
CA ILE A 370 38.96 -4.30 -4.06
C ILE A 370 37.71 -3.60 -4.60
N PHE A 371 37.35 -3.85 -5.87
CA PHE A 371 36.21 -3.28 -6.57
C PHE A 371 34.96 -4.17 -6.56
N ALA A 372 34.96 -5.32 -5.89
CA ALA A 372 33.82 -6.24 -5.87
C ALA A 372 32.49 -5.60 -5.40
N LYS A 373 32.57 -4.50 -4.64
CA LYS A 373 31.40 -3.75 -4.16
C LYS A 373 30.92 -2.65 -5.11
N VAL A 374 31.64 -2.37 -6.20
CA VAL A 374 31.29 -1.34 -7.18
C VAL A 374 30.16 -1.85 -8.06
N LYS A 375 29.05 -1.09 -8.12
CA LYS A 375 27.90 -1.41 -8.95
C LYS A 375 27.99 -0.69 -10.28
N TRP A 376 28.16 -1.45 -11.36
CA TRP A 376 28.22 -0.91 -12.72
C TRP A 376 26.86 -0.45 -13.28
N SER A 377 25.75 -0.79 -12.61
CA SER A 377 24.40 -0.40 -13.01
C SER A 377 24.01 1.03 -12.60
N GLN A 378 24.93 1.80 -12.02
CA GLN A 378 24.71 3.18 -11.57
C GLN A 378 25.16 4.19 -12.64
N PRO A 379 24.78 5.48 -12.54
CA PRO A 379 25.32 6.52 -13.40
C PRO A 379 26.86 6.51 -13.41
N PRO A 380 27.52 6.87 -14.53
CA PRO A 380 28.97 6.83 -14.64
C PRO A 380 29.69 7.64 -13.55
N LEU A 381 29.17 8.80 -13.16
CA LEU A 381 29.76 9.63 -12.09
C LEU A 381 29.76 8.92 -10.74
N THR A 382 28.65 8.27 -10.38
CA THR A 382 28.53 7.48 -9.15
C THR A 382 29.46 6.27 -9.18
N THR A 383 29.58 5.61 -10.34
CA THR A 383 30.49 4.48 -10.54
C THR A 383 31.94 4.91 -10.36
N SER A 384 32.35 6.03 -10.97
CA SER A 384 33.68 6.62 -10.81
C SER A 384 33.99 6.94 -9.35
N LEU A 385 33.05 7.57 -8.63
CA LEU A 385 33.20 7.87 -7.21
C LEU A 385 33.38 6.59 -6.37
N ALA A 386 32.61 5.54 -6.68
CA ALA A 386 32.70 4.25 -6.00
C ALA A 386 34.05 3.55 -6.25
N LEU A 387 34.55 3.58 -7.50
CA LEU A 387 35.88 3.06 -7.86
C LEU A 387 36.98 3.78 -7.09
N GLN A 388 36.92 5.10 -7.02
CA GLN A 388 37.93 5.92 -6.33
C GLN A 388 37.90 5.71 -4.81
N ARG A 389 36.70 5.57 -4.20
CA ARG A 389 36.57 5.21 -2.78
C ARG A 389 37.12 3.80 -2.50
N ALA A 390 36.86 2.85 -3.37
CA ALA A 390 37.40 1.49 -3.25
C ALA A 390 38.93 1.49 -3.33
N ALA A 391 39.52 2.22 -4.28
CA ALA A 391 40.96 2.37 -4.40
C ALA A 391 41.59 3.06 -3.17
N SER A 392 40.98 4.16 -2.71
CA SER A 392 41.41 4.90 -1.51
C SER A 392 41.40 4.02 -0.25
N SER A 393 40.43 3.09 -0.13
CA SER A 393 40.31 2.20 1.04
C SER A 393 41.51 1.27 1.26
N VAL A 394 42.32 1.01 0.23
CA VAL A 394 43.55 0.23 0.30
C VAL A 394 44.82 1.10 0.24
N GLY A 395 44.66 2.41 0.42
CA GLY A 395 45.76 3.37 0.41
C GLY A 395 46.26 3.75 -0.98
N PHE A 396 45.54 3.38 -2.05
CA PHE A 396 45.82 3.88 -3.39
C PHE A 396 45.08 5.20 -3.60
N ASP A 397 45.68 6.27 -3.08
CA ASP A 397 45.15 7.64 -3.17
C ASP A 397 46.30 8.66 -3.21
N TRP A 398 45.95 9.91 -3.52
CA TRP A 398 46.89 11.02 -3.54
C TRP A 398 47.33 11.42 -2.13
N GLN A 399 48.51 12.04 -2.00
CA GLN A 399 49.01 12.50 -0.69
C GLN A 399 48.38 13.82 -0.25
N ASP A 400 48.01 14.66 -1.22
CA ASP A 400 47.39 15.96 -1.02
C ASP A 400 46.48 16.34 -2.20
N ILE A 401 45.72 17.41 -2.01
CA ILE A 401 44.81 17.94 -3.02
C ILE A 401 45.54 18.57 -4.21
N ASP A 402 46.77 19.05 -4.02
CA ASP A 402 47.55 19.67 -5.09
C ASP A 402 47.88 18.65 -6.19
N GLY A 403 48.21 17.41 -5.82
CA GLY A 403 48.37 16.30 -6.75
C GLY A 403 47.10 15.98 -7.56
N VAL A 404 45.93 16.02 -6.92
CA VAL A 404 44.64 15.80 -7.59
C VAL A 404 44.35 16.90 -8.61
N VAL A 405 44.58 18.17 -8.23
CA VAL A 405 44.41 19.31 -9.13
C VAL A 405 45.41 19.28 -10.28
N ALA A 406 46.65 18.86 -10.02
CA ALA A 406 47.66 18.70 -11.05
C ALA A 406 47.26 17.62 -12.08
N LYS A 407 46.76 16.47 -11.63
CA LYS A 407 46.30 15.41 -12.54
C LYS A 407 45.12 15.85 -13.39
N LEU A 408 44.15 16.58 -12.83
CA LEU A 408 43.05 17.12 -13.64
C LEU A 408 43.55 18.09 -14.74
N ARG A 409 44.60 18.87 -14.48
CA ARG A 409 45.21 19.74 -15.50
C ARG A 409 45.93 18.93 -16.57
N GLU A 410 46.64 17.89 -16.16
CA GLU A 410 47.29 16.93 -17.07
C GLU A 410 46.28 16.31 -18.04
N GLU A 411 45.12 15.79 -17.57
CA GLU A 411 44.12 15.20 -18.49
C GLU A 411 43.54 16.24 -19.46
N ILE A 412 43.41 17.51 -19.03
CA ILE A 412 42.97 18.60 -19.92
C ILE A 412 44.03 18.88 -20.99
N ASP A 413 45.30 18.82 -20.64
CA ASP A 413 46.41 19.01 -21.57
C ASP A 413 46.48 17.84 -22.58
N GLU A 414 46.23 16.59 -22.15
CA GLU A 414 46.15 15.41 -23.03
C GLU A 414 45.01 15.54 -24.07
N VAL A 415 43.81 15.99 -23.64
CA VAL A 415 42.72 16.34 -24.59
C VAL A 415 43.18 17.39 -25.61
N ASN A 416 43.91 18.42 -25.17
CA ASN A 416 44.40 19.48 -26.08
C ASN A 416 45.41 18.93 -27.10
N GLU A 417 46.28 18.00 -26.71
CA GLU A 417 47.23 17.35 -27.61
C GLU A 417 46.50 16.56 -28.71
N CYS A 418 45.44 15.81 -28.37
CA CYS A 418 44.61 15.10 -29.34
C CYS A 418 43.92 16.03 -30.35
N LEU A 419 43.70 17.30 -30.01
CA LEU A 419 43.10 18.30 -30.89
C LEU A 419 44.11 19.02 -31.79
N GLN A 420 45.41 18.98 -31.46
CA GLN A 420 46.47 19.69 -32.21
C GLN A 420 47.06 18.89 -33.36
N VAL A 421 46.67 17.63 -33.54
CA VAL A 421 47.09 16.78 -34.67
C VAL A 421 46.30 17.09 -35.95
N GLY A 422 46.95 16.90 -37.11
CA GLY A 422 46.38 17.26 -38.42
C GLY A 422 45.11 16.49 -38.82
N THR A 423 44.78 15.40 -38.16
CA THR A 423 43.48 14.71 -38.25
C THR A 423 43.11 14.26 -36.84
N VAL A 424 41.94 14.68 -36.35
CA VAL A 424 41.48 14.38 -34.99
C VAL A 424 41.01 12.93 -34.93
N ASP A 425 41.56 12.17 -33.99
CA ASP A 425 41.07 10.84 -33.64
C ASP A 425 39.98 10.98 -32.56
N HIS A 426 38.73 10.72 -32.95
CA HIS A 426 37.58 10.87 -32.06
C HIS A 426 37.51 9.83 -30.96
N GLU A 427 38.09 8.63 -31.13
CA GLU A 427 38.14 7.66 -30.03
C GLU A 427 39.21 8.05 -29.02
N ALA A 428 40.36 8.54 -29.46
CA ALA A 428 41.37 9.10 -28.55
C ALA A 428 40.83 10.28 -27.74
N VAL A 429 40.16 11.25 -28.39
CA VAL A 429 39.54 12.39 -27.69
C VAL A 429 38.49 11.92 -26.67
N LYS A 430 37.72 10.87 -26.99
CA LYS A 430 36.71 10.33 -26.09
C LYS A 430 37.34 9.66 -24.87
N ASP A 431 38.48 8.99 -25.04
CA ASP A 431 39.26 8.38 -23.95
C ASP A 431 39.74 9.46 -22.98
N GLU A 432 40.49 10.45 -23.50
CA GLU A 432 41.05 11.54 -22.68
C GLU A 432 39.96 12.41 -22.02
N LEU A 433 38.84 12.65 -22.72
CA LEU A 433 37.71 13.37 -22.13
C LEU A 433 37.07 12.55 -20.99
N GLY A 434 37.07 11.23 -21.09
CA GLY A 434 36.67 10.33 -20.01
C GLY A 434 37.54 10.52 -18.77
N ASP A 435 38.86 10.61 -18.96
CA ASP A 435 39.83 10.81 -17.88
C ASP A 435 39.71 12.19 -17.22
N VAL A 436 39.42 13.26 -17.99
CA VAL A 436 39.06 14.57 -17.44
C VAL A 436 37.86 14.46 -16.49
N LEU A 437 36.79 13.78 -16.92
CA LEU A 437 35.59 13.62 -16.09
C LEU A 437 35.87 12.77 -14.85
N PHE A 438 36.66 11.69 -15.00
CA PHE A 438 37.07 10.84 -13.89
C PHE A 438 37.90 11.61 -12.85
N SER A 439 38.86 12.42 -13.30
CA SER A 439 39.70 13.28 -12.46
C SER A 439 38.90 14.39 -11.78
N ALA A 440 37.88 14.95 -12.45
CA ALA A 440 36.97 15.93 -11.85
C ALA A 440 36.13 15.32 -10.71
N VAL A 441 35.64 14.08 -10.88
CA VAL A 441 34.97 13.33 -9.80
C VAL A 441 35.92 13.11 -8.61
N ASN A 442 37.20 12.83 -8.88
CA ASN A 442 38.20 12.63 -7.83
C ASN A 442 38.47 13.91 -7.03
N LEU A 443 38.51 15.06 -7.71
CA LEU A 443 38.62 16.37 -7.06
C LEU A 443 37.41 16.64 -6.16
N ALA A 444 36.19 16.40 -6.65
CA ALA A 444 34.98 16.56 -5.84
C ALA A 444 34.97 15.65 -4.61
N ARG A 445 35.43 14.39 -4.74
CA ARG A 445 35.59 13.45 -3.62
C ARG A 445 36.53 14.01 -2.55
N TRP A 446 37.69 14.54 -2.95
CA TRP A 446 38.67 15.15 -2.04
C TRP A 446 38.12 16.40 -1.34
N LEU A 447 37.30 17.18 -2.04
CA LEU A 447 36.61 18.35 -1.51
C LEU A 447 35.38 18.01 -0.66
N GLN A 448 35.00 16.72 -0.56
CA GLN A 448 33.78 16.25 0.09
C GLN A 448 32.50 16.87 -0.49
N VAL A 449 32.51 17.13 -1.80
CA VAL A 449 31.39 17.68 -2.54
C VAL A 449 30.65 16.56 -3.25
N ASP A 450 29.32 16.57 -3.17
CA ASP A 450 28.48 15.70 -3.98
C ASP A 450 28.52 16.15 -5.45
N VAL A 451 28.93 15.25 -6.34
CA VAL A 451 29.17 15.57 -7.76
C VAL A 451 27.86 15.87 -8.48
N ASP A 452 26.82 15.08 -8.21
CA ASP A 452 25.52 15.23 -8.87
C ASP A 452 24.88 16.55 -8.44
N ALA A 453 24.91 16.88 -7.13
CA ALA A 453 24.44 18.16 -6.61
C ALA A 453 25.22 19.35 -7.18
N ALA A 454 26.55 19.25 -7.28
CA ALA A 454 27.39 20.32 -7.82
C ALA A 454 27.10 20.60 -9.30
N LEU A 455 26.90 19.54 -10.10
CA LEU A 455 26.56 19.65 -11.51
C LEU A 455 25.13 20.19 -11.69
N ASN A 456 24.18 19.73 -10.89
CA ASN A 456 22.81 20.26 -10.89
C ASN A 456 22.78 21.75 -10.55
N LEU A 457 23.55 22.20 -9.55
CA LEU A 457 23.69 23.62 -9.23
C LEU A 457 24.28 24.41 -10.43
N ALA A 458 25.25 23.85 -11.15
CA ALA A 458 25.80 24.47 -12.34
C ALA A 458 24.77 24.56 -13.49
N ASN A 459 23.99 23.51 -13.72
CA ASN A 459 22.92 23.45 -14.71
C ASN A 459 21.83 24.49 -14.41
N ARG A 460 21.33 24.54 -13.17
CA ARG A 460 20.33 25.52 -12.71
C ARG A 460 20.83 26.95 -12.89
N LYS A 461 22.10 27.21 -12.55
CA LYS A 461 22.74 28.52 -12.74
C LYS A 461 22.87 28.88 -14.22
N PHE A 462 23.21 27.93 -15.09
CA PHE A 462 23.26 28.15 -16.54
C PHE A 462 21.87 28.51 -17.09
N LEU A 463 20.86 27.71 -16.76
CA LEU A 463 19.48 27.92 -17.19
C LEU A 463 18.96 29.30 -16.75
N ARG A 464 19.12 29.63 -15.48
CA ARG A 464 18.71 30.93 -14.92
C ARG A 464 19.31 32.12 -15.69
N ARG A 465 20.59 32.01 -16.05
CA ARG A 465 21.29 33.06 -16.82
C ARG A 465 20.81 33.15 -18.25
N ILE A 466 20.60 32.01 -18.92
CA ILE A 466 20.01 32.01 -20.27
C ILE A 466 18.61 32.63 -20.26
N LEU A 467 17.75 32.28 -19.30
CA LEU A 467 16.41 32.86 -19.17
C LEU A 467 16.45 34.37 -18.87
N ALA A 468 17.43 34.82 -18.08
CA ALA A 468 17.63 36.25 -17.84
C ALA A 468 18.05 36.99 -19.12
N VAL A 469 18.99 36.41 -19.90
CA VAL A 469 19.38 36.93 -21.22
C VAL A 469 18.17 36.98 -22.15
N GLU A 470 17.39 35.90 -22.22
CA GLU A 470 16.17 35.84 -23.03
C GLU A 470 15.19 36.95 -22.65
N LYS A 471 14.98 37.18 -21.36
CA LYS A 471 14.11 38.25 -20.85
C LYS A 471 14.62 39.64 -21.25
N ILE A 472 15.93 39.87 -21.26
CA ILE A 472 16.54 41.12 -21.71
C ILE A 472 16.32 41.29 -23.22
N LEU A 473 16.59 40.25 -24.00
CA LEU A 473 16.41 40.26 -25.46
C LEU A 473 14.96 40.52 -25.85
N ARG A 474 14.01 39.81 -25.23
CA ARG A 474 12.56 40.03 -25.43
C ARG A 474 12.13 41.46 -25.11
N LYS A 475 12.64 42.06 -24.03
CA LYS A 475 12.36 43.47 -23.68
C LYS A 475 12.89 44.46 -24.70
N SER A 476 13.99 44.12 -25.38
CA SER A 476 14.57 44.91 -26.46
C SER A 476 13.98 44.60 -27.85
N GLY A 477 12.97 43.72 -27.94
CA GLY A 477 12.36 43.31 -29.21
C GLY A 477 13.29 42.47 -30.09
N GLN A 478 14.31 41.83 -29.51
CA GLN A 478 15.27 40.98 -30.21
C GLN A 478 15.17 39.53 -29.74
N ASP A 479 15.80 38.62 -30.47
CA ASP A 479 15.83 37.17 -30.17
C ASP A 479 17.26 36.62 -30.32
N PHE A 480 17.53 35.45 -29.73
CA PHE A 480 18.82 34.77 -29.76
C PHE A 480 19.37 34.59 -31.18
N GLY A 481 18.50 34.20 -32.14
CA GLY A 481 18.90 34.00 -33.53
C GLY A 481 19.38 35.25 -34.26
N MET A 482 19.14 36.44 -33.69
CA MET A 482 19.55 37.73 -34.25
C MET A 482 20.84 38.27 -33.61
N MET A 483 21.42 37.55 -32.66
CA MET A 483 22.60 37.98 -31.91
C MET A 483 23.87 37.32 -32.42
N THR A 484 24.98 38.06 -32.38
CA THR A 484 26.32 37.46 -32.51
C THR A 484 26.74 36.83 -31.18
N PRO A 485 27.69 35.88 -31.19
CA PRO A 485 28.25 35.30 -29.96
C PRO A 485 28.79 36.36 -28.99
N GLN A 486 29.39 37.44 -29.51
CA GLN A 486 29.90 38.54 -28.68
C GLN A 486 28.78 39.34 -28.00
N GLN A 487 27.63 39.50 -28.67
CA GLN A 487 26.45 40.15 -28.09
C GLN A 487 25.80 39.28 -27.02
N LEU A 488 25.69 37.96 -27.26
CA LEU A 488 25.20 37.01 -26.26
C LEU A 488 26.11 36.97 -25.04
N ASP A 489 27.43 36.99 -25.22
CA ASP A 489 28.39 37.03 -24.12
C ASP A 489 28.30 38.35 -23.31
N PHE A 490 28.02 39.48 -23.97
CA PHE A 490 27.76 40.74 -23.27
C PHE A 490 26.52 40.63 -22.35
N TYR A 491 25.39 40.13 -22.86
CA TYR A 491 24.19 39.95 -22.05
C TYR A 491 24.35 38.89 -20.95
N TRP A 492 25.10 37.83 -21.23
CA TRP A 492 25.47 36.81 -20.26
C TRP A 492 26.28 37.40 -19.09
N ASN A 493 27.30 38.20 -19.41
CA ASN A 493 28.12 38.86 -18.40
C ASN A 493 27.31 39.91 -17.61
N GLN A 494 26.37 40.60 -18.24
CA GLN A 494 25.42 41.48 -17.57
C GLN A 494 24.53 40.72 -16.57
N SER A 495 23.96 39.58 -16.99
CA SER A 495 23.15 38.71 -16.11
C SER A 495 23.98 38.22 -14.91
N LYS A 496 25.22 37.78 -15.15
CA LYS A 496 26.15 37.36 -14.10
C LYS A 496 26.50 38.47 -13.11
N ALA A 497 26.57 39.72 -13.56
CA ALA A 497 26.85 40.88 -12.69
C ALA A 497 25.65 41.23 -11.80
N GLN A 498 24.42 41.18 -12.34
CA GLN A 498 23.19 41.45 -11.58
C GLN A 498 22.97 40.42 -10.46
N GLU A 499 23.31 39.15 -10.73
CA GLU A 499 23.20 38.04 -9.77
C GLU A 499 24.16 38.19 -8.57
N LYS A 500 25.34 38.79 -8.76
CA LYS A 500 26.30 39.06 -7.67
C LYS A 500 25.92 40.22 -6.75
N THR A 501 24.98 41.06 -7.18
CA THR A 501 24.54 42.26 -6.45
C THR A 501 23.24 42.08 -5.68
N LEU A 502 22.55 40.95 -5.84
CA LEU A 502 21.37 40.62 -5.05
C LEU A 502 21.81 39.86 -3.79
N PRO A 503 21.24 40.16 -2.60
CA PRO A 503 21.42 39.30 -1.44
C PRO A 503 20.95 37.89 -1.80
N ILE A 504 21.67 36.88 -1.32
CA ILE A 504 21.17 35.50 -1.34
C ILE A 504 19.98 35.52 -0.38
N GLU A 505 18.76 35.47 -0.92
CA GLU A 505 17.58 35.15 -0.12
C GLU A 505 17.64 33.64 0.13
N ASP A 506 17.76 33.26 1.40
CA ASP A 506 17.76 31.90 1.93
C ASP A 506 16.41 31.20 1.71
#